data_AF-A0AAP5M8H5-F1
#
_entry.id   AF-A0AAP5M8H5-F1
#
_cell.length_a   1.000
_cell.length_b   1.000
_cell.length_c   1.000
_cell.angle_alpha   90.00
_cell.angle_beta   90.00
_cell.angle_gamma   90.00
#
_symmetry.space_group_name_H-M   'P 1'
#
loop_
_entity.id
_entity.type
_entity.pdbx_description
1 polymer ?
#
loop_
_entity_poly.entity_id
_entity_poly.type
_entity_poly.pdbx_seq_one_letter_code
_entity_poly.pdbx_strand_id
1 'polypeptide(L)'
;MNVNCYQQVITGRNIIARLEGVTQPKVILGGHYDAVSGSPGANDNASGTAVVLAIARRMAGTPLARQTWFVAFDGEEDGFNKSLISNPLRVGRRSE
;
A
#
# COMPACT_ATOMS: atom_id res chain seq x y z
N MET A 1 -32.66 18.19 3.07
CA MET A 1 -31.22 18.50 3.18
C MET A 1 -30.61 18.35 1.80
N ASN A 2 -29.98 19.40 1.28
CA ASN A 2 -29.18 19.28 0.06
C ASN A 2 -27.76 18.92 0.49
N VAL A 3 -27.25 17.80 0.01
CA VAL A 3 -25.86 17.37 0.23
C VAL A 3 -25.11 17.61 -1.06
N ASN A 4 -24.12 18.50 -1.04
CA ASN A 4 -23.22 18.72 -2.17
C ASN A 4 -22.06 17.73 -2.03
N CYS A 5 -21.94 16.81 -2.98
CA CYS A 5 -20.83 15.87 -3.07
C CYS A 5 -19.87 16.36 -4.16
N TYR A 6 -18.59 16.50 -3.83
CA TYR A 6 -17.54 16.85 -4.78
C TYR A 6 -16.61 15.66 -4.95
N GLN A 7 -16.37 15.25 -6.19
CA GLN A 7 -15.43 14.18 -6.51
C GLN A 7 -14.07 14.80 -6.87
N GLN A 8 -13.01 14.32 -6.24
CA GLN A 8 -11.64 14.76 -6.49
C GLN A 8 -10.77 13.60 -6.99
N VAL A 9 -9.76 13.91 -7.80
CA VAL A 9 -8.74 12.94 -8.20
C VAL A 9 -7.53 13.13 -7.30
N ILE A 10 -7.24 12.12 -6.50
CA ILE A 10 -6.10 12.09 -5.57
C ILE A 10 -5.07 11.11 -6.12
N THR A 11 -3.78 11.45 -6.00
CA THR A 11 -2.68 10.58 -6.39
C THR A 11 -2.04 9.98 -5.14
N GLY A 12 -2.23 8.68 -4.93
CA GLY A 12 -1.59 7.92 -3.85
C GLY A 12 -0.44 7.02 -4.34
N ARG A 13 0.28 6.39 -3.40
CA ARG A 13 1.37 5.45 -3.69
C ARG A 13 1.39 4.27 -2.75
N ASN A 14 1.21 3.08 -3.31
CA ASN A 14 1.43 1.82 -2.59
C ASN A 14 2.94 1.52 -2.49
N ILE A 15 3.37 1.04 -1.33
CA ILE A 15 4.74 0.58 -1.08
C ILE A 15 4.73 -0.94 -1.00
N ILE A 16 5.50 -1.61 -1.86
CA ILE A 16 5.55 -3.08 -1.93
C ILE A 16 6.96 -3.54 -1.56
N ALA A 17 7.08 -4.32 -0.48
CA ALA A 17 8.30 -5.03 -0.13
C ALA A 17 8.21 -6.49 -0.58
N ARG A 18 9.17 -6.91 -1.41
CA ARG A 18 9.32 -8.27 -1.93
C ARG A 18 10.79 -8.62 -2.14
N LEU A 19 11.12 -9.91 -2.11
CA LEU A 19 12.46 -10.37 -2.48
C LEU A 19 12.70 -10.23 -3.99
N GLU A 20 13.94 -9.89 -4.35
CA GLU A 20 14.36 -9.81 -5.75
C GLU A 20 14.19 -11.17 -6.45
N GLY A 21 13.80 -11.12 -7.73
CA GLY A 21 13.46 -12.32 -8.50
C GLY A 21 12.10 -12.94 -8.21
N VAL A 22 11.37 -12.50 -7.17
CA VAL A 22 10.00 -12.95 -6.91
C VAL A 22 9.01 -12.05 -7.65
N THR A 23 8.42 -12.57 -8.73
CA THR A 23 7.52 -11.80 -9.61
C THR A 23 6.04 -11.97 -9.29
N GLN A 24 5.65 -12.99 -8.53
CA GLN A 24 4.28 -13.24 -8.10
C GLN A 24 4.23 -13.74 -6.65
N PRO A 25 3.43 -13.12 -5.76
CA PRO A 25 3.21 -13.64 -4.42
C PRO A 25 2.15 -14.75 -4.43
N LYS A 26 2.21 -15.64 -3.45
CA LYS A 26 1.08 -16.50 -3.06
C LYS A 26 0.18 -15.80 -2.05
N VAL A 27 0.75 -14.92 -1.23
CA VAL A 27 0.06 -14.19 -0.17
C VAL A 27 0.44 -12.72 -0.25
N ILE A 28 -0.55 -11.85 -0.08
CA ILE A 28 -0.32 -10.41 0.11
C ILE A 28 -0.77 -10.08 1.52
N LEU A 29 0.15 -9.57 2.32
CA LEU A 29 -0.14 -9.07 3.65
C LEU A 29 -0.02 -7.55 3.62
N GLY A 30 -1.06 -6.84 4.03
CA GLY A 30 -1.04 -5.39 3.97
C GLY A 30 -1.86 -4.69 5.03
N GLY A 31 -1.59 -3.39 5.11
CA GLY A 31 -2.28 -2.37 5.90
C GLY A 31 -2.17 -1.06 5.13
N HIS A 32 -2.99 -0.08 5.44
CA HIS A 32 -2.89 1.24 4.83
C HIS A 32 -2.22 2.23 5.79
N TYR A 33 -1.50 3.20 5.23
CA TYR A 33 -0.71 4.16 6.00
C TYR A 33 -1.22 5.60 5.86
N ASP A 34 -2.24 5.82 5.03
CA ASP A 34 -3.03 7.04 5.05
C ASP A 34 -3.96 7.06 6.28
N ALA A 35 -4.49 8.25 6.57
CA ALA A 35 -5.45 8.49 7.63
C ALA A 35 -6.30 9.71 7.26
N VAL A 36 -7.52 9.78 7.77
CA VAL A 36 -8.36 10.98 7.63
C VAL A 36 -7.72 12.21 8.27
N SER A 37 -7.97 13.38 7.68
CA SER A 37 -7.50 14.66 8.23
C SER A 37 -7.99 14.88 9.66
N GLY A 38 -7.08 15.29 10.54
CA GLY A 38 -7.36 15.50 11.97
C GLY A 38 -7.30 14.23 12.82
N SER A 39 -7.09 13.05 12.23
CA SER A 39 -6.81 11.82 12.96
C SER A 39 -5.30 11.55 13.02
N PRO A 40 -4.75 11.14 14.17
CA PRO A 40 -3.39 10.59 14.25
C PRO A 40 -3.21 9.26 13.49
N GLY A 41 -4.31 8.60 13.08
CA GLY A 41 -4.26 7.34 12.32
C GLY A 41 -3.71 6.13 13.09
N ALA A 42 -3.61 6.22 14.43
CA ALA A 42 -2.86 5.24 15.23
C ALA A 42 -3.43 3.82 15.12
N ASN A 43 -4.75 3.67 15.22
CA ASN A 43 -5.41 2.38 15.05
C ASN A 43 -5.96 2.16 13.63
N ASP A 44 -6.25 3.25 12.93
CA ASP A 44 -6.77 3.23 11.55
C ASP A 44 -5.82 4.05 10.66
N ASN A 45 -4.77 3.45 10.10
CA ASN A 45 -4.39 2.03 10.24
C ASN A 45 -2.87 1.82 10.46
N ALA A 46 -2.27 2.74 11.22
CA ALA A 46 -0.86 2.61 11.59
C ALA A 46 -0.59 1.32 12.39
N SER A 47 -1.54 0.84 13.19
CA SER A 47 -1.43 -0.41 13.94
C SER A 47 -1.30 -1.63 13.00
N GLY A 48 -2.14 -1.72 11.96
CA GLY A 48 -2.06 -2.79 10.97
C GLY A 48 -0.79 -2.69 10.12
N THR A 49 -0.43 -1.49 9.67
CA THR A 49 0.85 -1.27 8.97
C THR A 49 2.06 -1.66 9.84
N ALA A 50 2.03 -1.39 11.15
CA ALA A 50 3.08 -1.82 12.08
C ALA A 50 3.17 -3.35 12.19
N VAL A 51 2.04 -4.06 12.21
CA VAL A 51 2.01 -5.54 12.19
C VAL A 51 2.61 -6.09 10.90
N VAL A 52 2.29 -5.50 9.74
CA VAL A 52 2.86 -5.89 8.44
C VAL A 52 4.40 -5.78 8.48
N LEU A 53 4.93 -4.65 8.96
CA LEU A 53 6.38 -4.45 9.08
C LEU A 53 7.04 -5.43 10.05
N ALA A 54 6.40 -5.69 11.20
CA ALA A 54 6.91 -6.63 12.19
C ALA A 54 6.99 -8.06 11.64
N ILE A 55 5.97 -8.49 10.90
CA ILE A 55 5.93 -9.80 10.25
C ILE A 55 6.98 -9.87 9.13
N ALA A 56 7.06 -8.85 8.27
CA ALA A 56 8.06 -8.78 7.21
C ALA A 56 9.49 -8.94 7.76
N ARG A 57 9.81 -8.24 8.85
CA ARG A 57 11.11 -8.34 9.53
C ARG A 57 11.39 -9.75 10.06
N ARG A 58 10.39 -10.41 10.67
CA ARG A 58 10.55 -11.79 11.19
C ARG A 58 10.69 -12.82 10.06
N MET A 59 10.02 -12.59 8.93
CA MET A 59 9.99 -13.55 7.82
C MET A 59 11.16 -13.37 6.84
N ALA A 60 11.89 -12.25 6.85
CA ALA A 60 12.90 -11.89 5.87
C ALA A 60 13.97 -12.98 5.57
N GLY A 61 14.34 -13.78 6.58
CA GLY A 61 15.30 -14.88 6.44
C GLY A 61 14.69 -16.27 6.17
N THR A 62 13.38 -16.35 5.98
CA THR A 62 12.64 -17.61 5.85
C THR A 62 12.19 -17.87 4.41
N PRO A 63 11.92 -19.13 4.02
CA PRO A 63 11.36 -19.43 2.70
C PRO A 63 10.03 -18.72 2.42
N LEU A 64 9.28 -18.36 3.47
CA LEU A 64 7.98 -17.70 3.34
C LEU A 64 8.10 -16.29 2.75
N ALA A 65 9.21 -15.57 2.95
CA ALA A 65 9.41 -14.25 2.35
C ALA A 65 9.43 -14.29 0.81
N ARG A 66 9.72 -15.45 0.19
CA ARG A 66 9.62 -15.63 -1.26
C ARG A 66 8.20 -15.85 -1.77
N GLN A 67 7.25 -16.09 -0.87
CA GLN A 67 5.85 -16.36 -1.18
C GLN A 67 4.94 -15.21 -0.79
N THR A 68 5.44 -14.22 -0.06
CA THR A 68 4.65 -13.14 0.51
C THR A 68 5.12 -11.79 -0.01
N TRP A 69 4.19 -10.95 -0.44
CA TRP A 69 4.43 -9.52 -0.60
C TRP A 69 3.85 -8.78 0.61
N PHE A 70 4.63 -7.85 1.15
CA PHE A 70 4.21 -6.97 2.24
C PHE A 70 3.91 -5.60 1.65
N VAL A 71 2.68 -5.12 1.83
CA VAL A 71 2.20 -3.92 1.13
C VAL A 71 1.66 -2.90 2.12
N ALA A 72 2.17 -1.67 2.05
CA ALA A 72 1.57 -0.52 2.70
C ALA A 72 0.75 0.24 1.64
N PHE A 73 -0.57 0.23 1.79
CA PHE A 73 -1.51 0.87 0.86
C PHE A 73 -1.72 2.35 1.21
N ASP A 74 -2.07 3.15 0.20
CA ASP A 74 -2.36 4.58 0.33
C ASP A 74 -3.73 4.89 -0.26
N GLY A 75 -4.39 5.96 0.23
CA GLY A 75 -5.69 6.42 -0.22
C GLY A 75 -6.86 5.47 0.06
N GLU A 76 -6.80 4.69 1.13
CA GLU A 76 -7.91 3.85 1.59
C GLU A 76 -9.11 4.72 2.00
N GLU A 77 -8.82 5.77 2.76
CA GLU A 77 -9.78 6.66 3.41
C GLU A 77 -10.50 7.58 2.41
N ASP A 78 -9.87 7.83 1.26
CA ASP A 78 -10.41 8.64 0.16
C ASP A 78 -11.40 7.88 -0.74
N GLY A 79 -11.89 6.73 -0.29
CA GLY A 79 -12.88 5.93 -0.99
C GLY A 79 -12.25 5.06 -2.07
N PHE A 80 -11.28 4.24 -1.66
CA PHE A 80 -10.76 3.02 -2.31
C PHE A 80 -11.00 2.89 -3.83
N ASN A 81 -10.60 3.90 -4.62
CA ASN A 81 -10.70 3.82 -6.08
C ASN A 81 -9.48 3.08 -6.63
N LYS A 82 -9.54 1.75 -6.45
CA LYS A 82 -8.64 0.72 -6.97
C LYS A 82 -7.30 0.64 -6.23
N SER A 83 -7.22 -0.29 -5.28
CA SER A 83 -6.01 -1.06 -4.97
C SER A 83 -5.48 -1.73 -6.23
N LEU A 84 -4.83 -0.94 -7.08
CA LEU A 84 -4.02 -1.45 -8.15
C LEU A 84 -2.67 -1.77 -7.53
N ILE A 85 -2.39 -3.05 -7.39
CA ILE A 85 -1.03 -3.58 -7.25
C ILE A 85 -0.30 -3.46 -8.61
N SER A 86 -0.56 -2.38 -9.35
CA SER A 86 0.20 -2.01 -10.53
C SER A 86 0.90 -0.69 -10.23
N ASN A 87 2.21 -0.79 -10.08
CA ASN A 87 3.09 0.35 -10.29
C ASN A 87 2.87 0.79 -11.75
N PRO A 88 2.39 2.01 -12.07
CA PRO A 88 2.56 2.50 -13.43
C PRO A 88 4.07 2.65 -13.62
N LEU A 89 4.67 1.72 -14.36
CA LEU A 89 6.01 1.90 -14.90
C LEU A 89 5.99 3.16 -15.76
N ARG A 90 6.30 4.32 -15.16
CA ARG A 90 6.75 5.48 -15.93
C ARG A 90 8.16 5.16 -16.40
N VAL A 91 8.25 4.48 -17.54
CA VAL A 91 9.43 4.55 -18.39
C VAL A 91 9.48 5.99 -18.89
N GLY A 92 10.28 6.81 -18.21
CA GLY A 92 10.68 8.09 -18.74
C GLY A 92 11.41 7.84 -20.06
N ARG A 93 10.82 8.22 -21.19
CA ARG A 93 11.63 8.61 -22.33
C ARG A 93 12.31 9.90 -21.93
N ARG A 94 13.63 9.82 -21.69
CA ARG A 94 14.49 10.95 -22.04
C ARG A 94 14.42 11.09 -23.55
N SER A 95 13.90 12.21 -24.01
CA SER A 95 14.24 12.77 -25.32
C SER A 95 14.82 14.14 -25.01
N GLU A 96 16.12 14.24 -25.29
CA GLU A 96 16.94 15.41 -25.68
C GLU A 96 16.43 16.81 -25.29
#